data_AF-A0A514CM67-F1
#
_entry.id   AF-A0A514CM67-F1
#
_cell.length_a   1.000
_cell.length_b   1.000
_cell.length_c   1.000
_cell.angle_alpha   90.00
_cell.angle_beta   90.00
_cell.angle_gamma   90.00
#
_symmetry.space_group_name_H-M   'P 1'
#
loop_
_entity.id
_entity.type
_entity.pdbx_description
1 polymer ?
#
loop_
_entity_poly.entity_id
_entity_poly.type
_entity_poly.pdbx_seq_one_letter_code
_entity_poly.pdbx_strand_id
1 'polypeptide(L)' 'MSRFTEVKELVDSLEDDFAKFYEKGNKAAGTRVRNGMQAIKTLAQDIRKEVTDIKNSEK' A
#
# COMPACT_ATOMS: atom_id res chain seq x y z
N MET A 1 3.76 -7.82 14.28
CA MET A 1 2.53 -7.21 13.75
C MET A 1 2.29 -7.82 12.38
N SER A 2 1.09 -8.32 12.10
CA SER A 2 0.86 -9.15 10.90
C SER A 2 0.99 -8.33 9.62
N ARG A 3 1.37 -8.96 8.50
CA ARG A 3 1.38 -8.33 7.16
C ARG A 3 0.10 -7.57 6.82
N PHE A 4 -1.03 -8.03 7.36
CA PHE A 4 -2.32 -7.34 7.25
C PHE A 4 -2.30 -5.94 7.89
N THR A 5 -1.67 -5.79 9.06
CA THR A 5 -1.57 -4.50 9.76
C THR A 5 -0.76 -3.51 8.94
N GLU A 6 0.36 -3.93 8.35
CA GLU A 6 1.20 -3.09 7.48
C GLU A 6 0.44 -2.56 6.27
N VAL A 7 -0.34 -3.43 5.61
CA VAL A 7 -1.16 -3.03 4.46
C VAL A 7 -2.23 -2.03 4.88
N LYS A 8 -2.92 -2.29 6.00
CA LYS A 8 -3.97 -1.43 6.52
C LYS A 8 -3.44 -0.03 6.85
N GLU A 9 -2.36 0.05 7.62
CA GLU A 9 -1.76 1.33 8.02
C GLU A 9 -1.32 2.16 6.80
N LEU A 10 -0.78 1.51 5.77
CA LEU A 10 -0.39 2.22 4.55
C LEU A 10 -1.60 2.78 3.81
N VAL A 11 -2.71 2.06 3.74
CA VAL A 11 -3.96 2.56 3.14
C VAL A 11 -4.54 3.70 3.97
N ASP A 12 -4.67 3.53 5.27
CA ASP A 12 -5.21 4.52 6.20
C ASP A 12 -4.40 5.83 6.13
N SER A 13 -3.07 5.74 5.97
CA SER A 13 -2.19 6.92 5.85
C SER A 13 -2.45 7.79 4.62
N LEU A 14 -3.13 7.26 3.60
CA LEU A 14 -3.39 7.97 2.34
C LEU A 14 -4.77 8.64 2.30
N GLU A 15 -5.67 8.35 3.24
CA GLU A 15 -7.08 8.78 3.21
C GLU A 15 -7.25 10.29 3.00
N ASP A 16 -6.54 11.11 3.78
CA ASP A 16 -6.60 12.57 3.68
C ASP A 16 -6.03 13.09 2.35
N ASP A 17 -4.99 12.44 1.80
CA ASP A 17 -4.45 12.78 0.50
C ASP A 17 -5.41 12.42 -0.65
N PHE A 18 -6.13 11.30 -0.52
CA PHE A 18 -7.23 10.94 -1.43
C PHE A 18 -8.31 12.03 -1.44
N ALA A 19 -8.82 12.42 -0.27
CA ALA A 19 -9.84 13.46 -0.15
C ALA A 19 -9.35 14.80 -0.75
N LYS A 20 -8.14 15.24 -0.38
CA LYS A 20 -7.53 16.47 -0.91
C LYS A 20 -7.34 16.44 -2.43
N PHE A 21 -6.99 15.31 -3.01
CA PHE A 21 -6.80 15.20 -4.45
C PHE A 21 -8.13 15.16 -5.20
N TYR A 22 -9.05 14.25 -4.85
CA TYR A 22 -10.28 14.01 -5.60
C TYR A 22 -11.34 15.10 -5.40
N GLU A 23 -11.43 15.70 -4.21
CA GLU A 23 -12.44 16.72 -3.93
C GLU A 23 -11.93 18.13 -4.24
N LYS A 24 -10.64 18.38 -3.97
CA LYS A 24 -10.06 19.75 -4.00
C LYS A 24 -9.04 19.95 -5.13
N GLY A 25 -8.77 18.94 -5.95
CA GLY A 25 -7.82 19.03 -7.06
C GLY A 25 -6.37 19.28 -6.64
N ASN A 26 -5.99 18.95 -5.40
CA ASN A 26 -4.67 19.25 -4.86
C ASN A 26 -3.57 18.40 -5.55
N LYS A 27 -2.77 19.03 -6.41
CA LYS A 27 -1.70 18.35 -7.17
C LYS A 27 -0.63 17.69 -6.30
N ALA A 28 -0.26 18.31 -5.17
CA ALA A 28 0.74 17.74 -4.27
C ALA A 28 0.20 16.48 -3.56
N ALA A 29 -1.08 16.50 -3.16
CA ALA A 29 -1.75 15.31 -2.65
C ALA A 29 -1.83 14.21 -3.72
N GLY A 30 -2.11 14.55 -4.98
CA GLY A 30 -2.07 13.59 -6.09
C GLY A 30 -0.72 12.91 -6.26
N THR A 31 0.40 13.65 -6.13
CA THR A 31 1.75 13.07 -6.14
C THR A 31 1.95 12.10 -4.97
N ARG A 32 1.47 12.44 -3.77
CA ARG A 32 1.57 11.57 -2.59
C ARG A 32 0.72 10.31 -2.73
N VAL A 33 -0.54 10.42 -3.17
CA VAL A 33 -1.40 9.28 -3.50
C VAL A 33 -0.70 8.35 -4.48
N ARG A 34 -0.15 8.89 -5.58
CA ARG A 34 0.54 8.08 -6.59
C ARG A 34 1.74 7.34 -6.00
N ASN A 35 2.56 7.99 -5.19
CA ASN A 35 3.72 7.37 -4.54
C ASN A 35 3.29 6.32 -3.51
N GLY A 36 2.25 6.60 -2.71
CA GLY A 36 1.65 5.65 -1.78
C GLY A 36 1.12 4.39 -2.47
N MET A 37 0.46 4.55 -3.62
CA MET A 37 0.00 3.42 -4.42
C MET A 37 1.16 2.59 -4.98
N GLN A 38 2.32 3.19 -5.29
CA GLN A 38 3.51 2.41 -5.64
C GLN A 38 4.05 1.62 -4.45
N ALA A 39 4.06 2.20 -3.25
CA ALA A 39 4.47 1.50 -2.03
C ALA A 39 3.53 0.31 -1.73
N ILE A 40 2.21 0.48 -1.87
CA ILE A 40 1.22 -0.59 -1.72
C ILE A 40 1.49 -1.73 -2.72
N LYS A 41 1.76 -1.39 -3.98
CA LYS A 41 2.09 -2.38 -5.02
C LYS A 41 3.32 -3.20 -4.63
N THR A 42 4.39 -2.55 -4.17
CA THR A 42 5.60 -3.23 -3.73
C THR A 42 5.34 -4.14 -2.52
N LEU A 43 4.67 -3.62 -1.48
CA LEU A 43 4.34 -4.39 -0.29
C LEU A 43 3.49 -5.63 -0.63
N ALA A 44 2.49 -5.47 -1.49
CA ALA A 44 1.66 -6.58 -1.95
C ALA A 44 2.47 -7.64 -2.71
N GLN A 45 3.44 -7.22 -3.53
CA GLN A 45 4.33 -8.15 -4.22
C GLN A 45 5.22 -8.93 -3.26
N ASP A 46 5.76 -8.27 -2.23
CA ASP A 46 6.63 -8.90 -1.25
C ASP A 46 5.86 -9.90 -0.38
N ILE A 47 4.66 -9.54 0.08
CA ILE A 47 3.76 -10.45 0.81
C ILE A 47 3.43 -11.67 -0.06
N ARG A 48 3.11 -11.47 -1.35
CA ARG A 48 2.84 -12.59 -2.27
C ARG A 48 4.03 -13.53 -2.41
N LYS A 49 5.25 -12.98 -2.56
CA LYS A 49 6.48 -13.79 -2.65
C LYS A 49 6.68 -14.59 -1.37
N GLU A 50 6.60 -13.94 -0.21
CA GLU A 50 6.73 -14.59 1.10
C GLU A 50 5.75 -15.76 1.25
N VAL A 51 4.46 -15.56 0.92
CA VAL A 51 3.46 -16.64 0.96
C VAL A 51 3.82 -17.79 0.01
N THR A 52 4.37 -17.47 -1.17
CA THR A 52 4.79 -18.46 -2.15
C THR A 52 6.00 -19.25 -1.65
N ASP A 53 6.96 -18.58 -1.02
CA ASP A 53 8.18 -19.17 -0.47
C ASP A 53 7.84 -20.09 0.69
N ILE A 54 6.99 -19.65 1.64
CA ILE A 54 6.49 -20.49 2.74
C ILE A 54 5.84 -21.77 2.20
N LYS A 55 4.91 -21.64 1.24
CA LYS A 55 4.25 -22.79 0.61
C LYS A 55 5.23 -23.76 -0.06
N ASN A 56 6.32 -23.24 -0.65
CA ASN A 56 7.32 -24.05 -1.33
C ASN A 56 8.33 -24.67 -0.37
N SER A 57 8.59 -24.05 0.79
CA SER A 57 9.47 -24.56 1.85
C SER A 57 8.80 -25.58 2.75
N GLU A 58 7.47 -25.64 2.77
CA GLU A 58 6.68 -26.69 3.42
C GLU A 58 6.59 -27.99 2.60
N LYS A 59 7.23 -28.05 1.41
CA LYS A 59 7.43 -29.26 0.63
C LYS A 59 8.77 -29.91 0.92
#